data_AF-A0A7Y6JSX1-F1
#
_entry.id   AF-A0A7Y6JSX1-F1
#
_cell.length_a   1.000
_cell.length_b   1.000
_cell.length_c   1.000
_cell.angle_alpha   90.00
_cell.angle_beta   90.00
_cell.angle_gamma   90.00
#
_symmetry.space_group_name_H-M   'P 1'
#
loop_
_entity.id
_entity.type
_entity.pdbx_description
1 polymer ?
#
loop_
_entity_poly.entity_id
_entity_poly.type
_entity_poly.pdbx_seq_one_letter_code
_entity_poly.pdbx_strand_id
1 'polypeptide(L)'
;MSNKIGFLTVFALVISSQIGSGVFMLSISLAPYGAYSLISWVISGAGAVSLALVFATLCAKFPETGGPHVYAKHAFGPTAAFFVGWTYWIISWVSTTALIVVGVGYLTPFFHEDIQSMRLLLELLLFTVITLVNLRGIATAGRIEFLLTVIKISVLLAIPVAALFFFDRNNFIISEEISSLTASQILARSTLLT
;
A
#
# COMPACT_ATOMS: atom_id res chain seq x y z
N MET A 1 -16.84 18.90 20.95
CA MET A 1 -16.97 17.44 20.81
C MET A 1 -15.77 16.94 20.02
N SER A 2 -14.98 16.01 20.57
CA SER A 2 -13.82 15.45 19.86
C SER A 2 -14.33 14.73 18.60
N ASN A 3 -13.96 15.21 17.41
CA ASN A 3 -14.26 14.56 16.14
C ASN A 3 -13.49 13.25 16.03
N LYS A 4 -13.92 12.23 16.77
CA LYS A 4 -13.35 10.89 16.72
C LYS A 4 -13.77 10.22 15.42
N ILE A 5 -12.81 9.59 14.76
CA ILE A 5 -13.02 8.85 13.52
C ILE A 5 -13.75 7.54 13.87
N GLY A 6 -14.83 7.22 13.14
CA GLY A 6 -15.58 5.99 13.34
C GLY A 6 -14.82 4.75 12.86
N PHE A 7 -15.18 3.57 13.36
CA PHE A 7 -14.53 2.29 13.03
C PHE A 7 -14.42 2.06 11.51
N LEU A 8 -15.52 2.24 10.77
CA LEU A 8 -15.53 2.03 9.32
C LEU A 8 -14.58 2.96 8.57
N THR A 9 -14.43 4.20 9.04
CA THR A 9 -13.47 5.14 8.45
C THR A 9 -12.05 4.74 8.78
N VAL A 10 -11.75 4.32 10.03
CA VAL A 10 -10.42 3.79 10.39
C VAL A 10 -10.10 2.54 9.57
N PHE A 11 -11.05 1.62 9.43
CA PHE A 11 -10.90 0.41 8.64
C PHE A 11 -10.62 0.72 7.16
N ALA A 12 -11.37 1.66 6.57
CA ALA A 12 -11.12 2.11 5.20
C ALA A 12 -9.77 2.80 5.04
N LEU A 13 -9.36 3.66 5.99
CA LEU A 13 -8.03 4.28 6.01
C LEU A 13 -6.92 3.21 5.98
N VAL A 14 -7.05 2.19 6.83
CA VAL A 14 -6.09 1.07 6.87
C VAL A 14 -6.07 0.33 5.54
N ILE A 15 -7.24 -0.10 5.02
CA ILE A 15 -7.29 -0.82 3.74
C ILE A 15 -6.70 0.01 2.61
N SER A 16 -7.08 1.28 2.48
CA SER A 16 -6.59 2.14 1.40
C SER A 16 -5.08 2.37 1.49
N SER A 17 -4.54 2.49 2.70
CA SER A 17 -3.09 2.59 2.91
C SER A 17 -2.34 1.34 2.45
N GLN A 18 -2.96 0.15 2.53
CA GLN A 18 -2.37 -1.10 2.07
C GLN A 18 -2.54 -1.31 0.56
N ILE A 19 -3.69 -0.92 0.00
CA ILE A 19 -3.93 -1.01 -1.45
C ILE A 19 -2.95 -0.11 -2.21
N GLY A 20 -2.73 1.12 -1.73
CA GLY A 20 -1.72 2.05 -2.25
C GLY A 20 -1.67 2.11 -3.78
N SER A 21 -0.47 2.30 -4.33
CA SER A 21 -0.18 2.11 -5.77
C SER A 21 0.40 0.72 -6.10
N GLY A 22 0.80 -0.05 -5.08
CA GLY A 22 1.49 -1.32 -5.28
C GLY A 22 0.61 -2.35 -5.98
N VAL A 23 -0.66 -2.49 -5.61
CA VAL A 23 -1.51 -3.62 -6.04
C VAL A 23 -1.64 -3.74 -7.57
N PHE A 24 -1.72 -2.62 -8.30
CA PHE A 24 -1.82 -2.65 -9.75
C PHE A 24 -0.48 -2.96 -10.44
N MET A 25 0.64 -2.53 -9.86
CA MET A 25 1.98 -2.85 -10.38
C MET A 25 2.42 -4.27 -10.02
N LEU A 26 1.97 -4.78 -8.87
CA LEU A 26 2.30 -6.12 -8.38
C LEU A 26 1.92 -7.21 -9.39
N SER A 27 0.78 -7.08 -10.08
CA SER A 27 0.39 -8.06 -11.10
C SER A 27 1.40 -8.16 -12.24
N ILE A 28 2.00 -7.04 -12.65
CA ILE A 28 3.03 -7.00 -13.71
C ILE A 28 4.33 -7.62 -13.19
N SER A 29 4.75 -7.26 -11.97
CA SER A 29 5.97 -7.78 -11.36
C SER A 29 5.89 -9.29 -11.05
N LEU A 30 4.69 -9.82 -10.80
CA LEU A 30 4.46 -11.22 -10.48
C LEU A 30 4.13 -12.11 -11.69
N ALA A 31 3.73 -11.51 -12.81
CA ALA A 31 3.41 -12.25 -14.03
C ALA A 31 4.50 -13.27 -14.45
N PRO A 32 5.81 -12.97 -14.37
CA PRO A 32 6.87 -13.93 -14.73
C PRO A 32 6.93 -15.19 -13.86
N TYR A 33 6.32 -15.19 -12.68
CA TYR A 33 6.42 -16.27 -11.69
C TYR A 33 5.27 -17.28 -11.79
N GLY A 34 4.26 -17.03 -12.63
CA GLY A 34 3.13 -17.94 -12.83
C GLY A 34 2.47 -18.37 -11.52
N ALA A 35 2.23 -19.68 -11.34
CA ALA A 35 1.56 -20.22 -10.17
C ALA A 35 2.34 -20.04 -8.84
N TYR A 36 3.67 -19.84 -8.90
CA TYR A 36 4.47 -19.57 -7.69
C TYR A 36 4.08 -18.24 -7.01
N SER A 37 3.58 -17.28 -7.78
CA SER A 37 3.07 -16.01 -7.23
C SER A 37 1.92 -16.22 -6.23
N LEU A 38 1.04 -17.20 -6.46
CA LEU A 38 -0.07 -17.52 -5.56
C LEU A 38 0.43 -18.08 -4.22
N ILE A 39 1.44 -18.95 -4.26
CA ILE A 39 2.06 -19.51 -3.07
C ILE A 39 2.76 -18.40 -2.27
N SER A 40 3.48 -17.52 -2.95
CA SER A 40 4.11 -16.35 -2.34
C SER A 40 3.11 -15.44 -1.63
N TRP A 41 1.95 -15.17 -2.26
CA TRP A 41 0.87 -14.42 -1.63
C TRP A 41 0.37 -15.05 -0.34
N VAL A 42 0.26 -16.38 -0.27
CA VAL A 42 -0.14 -17.08 0.97
C VAL A 42 0.93 -16.92 2.04
N ILE A 43 2.21 -17.04 1.68
CA ILE A 43 3.34 -16.88 2.62
C ILE A 43 3.40 -15.46 3.18
N SER A 44 3.40 -14.44 2.31
CA SER A 44 3.42 -13.03 2.73
C SER A 44 2.15 -12.65 3.49
N GLY A 45 0.98 -13.15 3.07
CA GLY A 45 -0.27 -12.95 3.77
C GLY A 45 -0.26 -13.51 5.20
N ALA A 46 0.30 -14.69 5.41
CA ALA A 46 0.47 -15.28 6.74
C ALA A 46 1.39 -14.41 7.64
N GLY A 47 2.48 -13.88 7.08
CA GLY A 47 3.35 -12.92 7.76
C GLY A 47 2.62 -11.63 8.15
N ALA A 48 1.86 -11.06 7.21
CA ALA A 48 1.08 -9.85 7.43
C ALA A 48 0.02 -10.02 8.52
N VAL A 49 -0.70 -11.14 8.52
CA VAL A 49 -1.69 -11.47 9.58
C VAL A 49 -1.00 -11.61 10.94
N SER A 50 0.15 -12.29 10.99
CA SER A 50 0.92 -12.44 12.23
C SER A 50 1.34 -11.08 12.80
N LEU A 51 1.83 -10.17 11.94
CA LEU A 51 2.19 -8.81 12.33
C LEU A 51 0.96 -7.99 12.78
N ALA A 52 -0.18 -8.13 12.09
CA ALA A 52 -1.42 -7.46 12.44
C ALA A 52 -1.92 -7.88 13.83
N LEU A 53 -1.80 -9.17 14.19
CA LEU A 53 -2.16 -9.67 15.52
C LEU A 53 -1.24 -9.11 16.62
N VAL A 54 0.05 -8.95 16.33
CA VAL A 54 0.99 -8.28 17.25
C VAL A 54 0.55 -6.84 17.50
N PHE A 55 0.27 -6.08 16.44
CA PHE A 55 -0.20 -4.70 16.58
C PHE A 55 -1.56 -4.60 17.27
N ALA A 56 -2.50 -5.51 16.98
CA ALA A 56 -3.78 -5.56 17.67
C ALA A 56 -3.62 -5.74 19.19
N THR A 57 -2.72 -6.64 19.59
CA THR A 57 -2.40 -6.90 21.01
C THR A 57 -1.75 -5.69 21.66
N LEU A 58 -0.80 -5.03 20.97
CA LEU A 58 -0.13 -3.84 21.48
C LEU A 58 -1.07 -2.64 21.61
N CYS A 59 -1.94 -2.40 20.62
CA CYS A 59 -2.97 -1.36 20.67
C CYS A 59 -3.93 -1.56 21.85
N ALA A 60 -4.31 -2.81 22.13
CA ALA A 60 -5.18 -3.14 23.26
C ALA A 60 -4.48 -2.94 24.62
N LYS A 61 -3.18 -3.26 24.69
CA LYS A 61 -2.38 -3.13 25.92
C LYS A 61 -1.97 -1.69 26.22
N PHE A 62 -1.66 -0.90 25.20
CA PHE A 62 -1.18 0.48 25.32
C PHE A 62 -2.06 1.42 24.47
N PRO A 63 -3.29 1.76 24.92
CA PRO A 63 -4.26 2.56 24.18
C PRO A 63 -3.93 4.07 24.23
N GLU A 64 -2.66 4.41 24.00
CA GLU A 64 -2.16 5.79 23.97
C GLU A 64 -1.99 6.25 22.52
N THR A 65 -2.08 7.57 22.30
CA THR A 65 -1.81 8.13 20.98
C THR A 65 -0.30 8.16 20.72
N GLY A 66 0.13 7.66 19.57
CA GLY A 66 1.54 7.70 19.15
C GLY A 66 2.04 6.43 18.45
N GLY A 67 1.23 5.38 18.37
CA GLY A 67 1.52 4.21 17.54
C GLY A 67 2.83 3.50 17.92
N PRO A 68 3.65 3.05 16.95
CA PRO A 68 4.88 2.30 17.22
C PRO A 68 5.87 2.97 18.17
N HIS A 69 5.92 4.32 18.19
CA HIS A 69 6.75 5.07 19.12
C HIS A 69 6.41 4.75 20.58
N VAL A 70 5.12 4.64 20.92
CA VAL A 70 4.67 4.33 22.30
C VAL A 70 5.11 2.93 22.69
N TYR A 71 4.98 1.96 21.79
CA TYR A 71 5.37 0.58 22.04
C TYR A 71 6.89 0.47 22.27
N ALA A 72 7.68 1.16 21.44
CA ALA A 72 9.12 1.24 21.61
C ALA A 72 9.53 1.92 22.93
N LYS A 73 8.81 2.96 23.35
CA LYS A 73 9.05 3.63 24.63
C LYS A 73 8.83 2.70 25.82
N HIS A 74 7.74 1.93 25.82
CA HIS A 74 7.44 0.97 26.88
C HIS A 74 8.40 -0.22 26.90
N ALA A 75 8.89 -0.68 25.75
CA ALA A 75 9.77 -1.84 25.67
C ALA A 75 11.27 -1.52 25.84
N PHE A 76 11.73 -0.39 25.32
CA PHE A 76 13.16 -0.07 25.14
C PHE A 76 13.57 1.31 25.67
N GLY A 77 12.62 2.08 26.21
CA GLY A 77 12.86 3.39 26.80
C GLY A 77 12.87 4.56 25.80
N PRO A 78 13.16 5.79 26.29
CA PRO A 78 12.96 7.02 25.51
C PRO A 78 13.85 7.15 24.27
N THR A 79 15.10 6.67 24.34
CA THR A 79 16.05 6.79 23.22
C THR A 79 15.59 5.97 22.01
N ALA A 80 15.18 4.72 22.23
CA ALA A 80 14.64 3.88 21.16
C ALA A 80 13.34 4.45 20.59
N ALA A 81 12.46 4.97 21.46
CA ALA A 81 11.24 5.64 21.04
C ALA A 81 11.52 6.83 20.12
N PHE A 82 12.51 7.67 20.47
CA PHE A 82 12.93 8.80 19.64
C PHE A 82 13.31 8.36 18.23
N PHE A 83 14.18 7.36 18.09
CA PHE A 83 14.58 6.86 16.77
C PHE A 83 13.39 6.28 15.99
N VAL A 84 12.52 5.50 16.63
CA VAL A 84 11.32 4.95 15.99
C VAL A 84 10.38 6.06 15.49
N GLY A 85 10.11 7.06 16.34
CA GLY A 85 9.28 8.20 15.97
C GLY A 85 9.88 9.03 14.85
N TRP A 86 11.19 9.28 14.91
CA TRP A 86 11.93 10.03 13.89
C TRP A 86 11.94 9.33 12.54
N THR A 87 12.24 8.03 12.52
CA THR A 87 12.22 7.22 11.30
C THR A 87 10.81 7.14 10.73
N TYR A 88 9.78 6.97 11.56
CA TYR A 88 8.38 6.95 11.12
C TYR A 88 7.98 8.27 10.47
N TRP A 89 8.39 9.41 11.05
CA TRP A 89 8.13 10.73 10.50
C TRP A 89 8.80 10.95 9.14
N ILE A 90 10.08 10.59 8.99
CA ILE A 90 10.80 10.69 7.71
C ILE A 90 10.16 9.81 6.64
N ILE A 91 9.86 8.54 6.96
CA ILE A 91 9.23 7.61 6.01
C ILE A 91 7.87 8.14 5.56
N SER A 92 7.11 8.79 6.44
CA SER A 92 5.81 9.38 6.08
C SER A 92 5.93 10.45 4.98
N TRP A 93 6.96 11.31 5.06
CA TRP A 93 7.23 12.31 4.02
C TRP A 93 7.67 11.67 2.70
N VAL A 94 8.63 10.75 2.75
CA VAL A 94 9.15 10.07 1.56
C VAL A 94 8.05 9.29 0.85
N SER A 95 7.22 8.58 1.62
CA SER A 95 6.09 7.79 1.09
C SER A 95 5.05 8.69 0.42
N THR A 96 4.77 9.86 0.99
CA THR A 96 3.84 10.83 0.40
C THR A 96 4.32 11.28 -0.98
N THR A 97 5.59 11.66 -1.11
CA THR A 97 6.18 12.05 -2.39
C THR A 97 6.16 10.89 -3.41
N ALA A 98 6.52 9.68 -2.98
CA ALA A 98 6.50 8.50 -3.84
C ALA A 98 5.09 8.21 -4.39
N LEU A 99 4.05 8.30 -3.55
CA LEU A 99 2.66 8.10 -3.96
C LEU A 99 2.17 9.14 -4.97
N ILE A 100 2.66 10.38 -4.89
CA ILE A 100 2.32 11.45 -5.84
C ILE A 100 2.94 11.16 -7.21
N VAL A 101 4.23 10.80 -7.25
CA VAL A 101 4.91 10.43 -8.50
C VAL A 101 4.21 9.25 -9.17
N VAL A 102 3.88 8.21 -8.39
CA VAL A 102 3.16 7.05 -8.94
C VAL A 102 1.74 7.40 -9.36
N GLY A 103 1.04 8.23 -8.58
CA GLY A 103 -0.30 8.71 -8.90
C GLY A 103 -0.37 9.46 -10.24
N VAL A 104 0.59 10.36 -10.48
CA VAL A 104 0.72 11.06 -11.77
C VAL A 104 1.20 10.12 -12.87
N GLY A 105 2.07 9.15 -12.55
CA GLY A 105 2.52 8.12 -13.49
C GLY A 105 1.39 7.29 -14.10
N TYR A 106 0.28 7.07 -13.39
CA TYR A 106 -0.92 6.44 -13.95
C TYR A 106 -1.62 7.29 -15.02
N LEU A 107 -1.36 8.59 -15.09
CA LEU A 107 -1.90 9.48 -16.11
C LEU A 107 -1.04 9.51 -17.38
N THR A 108 0.22 9.06 -17.30
CA THR A 108 1.17 9.07 -18.43
C THR A 108 0.62 8.45 -19.71
N PRO A 109 -0.08 7.30 -19.70
CA PRO A 109 -0.62 6.70 -20.93
C PRO A 109 -1.68 7.55 -21.66
N PHE A 110 -2.27 8.55 -21.00
CA PHE A 110 -3.24 9.47 -21.62
C PHE A 110 -2.58 10.64 -22.36
N PHE A 111 -1.27 10.83 -22.19
CA PHE A 111 -0.51 11.88 -22.86
C PHE A 111 0.30 11.29 -24.02
N HIS A 112 0.26 11.96 -25.16
CA HIS A 112 0.98 11.50 -26.36
C HIS A 112 2.49 11.76 -26.26
N GLU A 113 2.91 12.76 -25.47
CA GLU A 113 4.31 13.10 -25.22
C GLU A 113 4.56 13.22 -23.71
N ASP A 114 5.61 12.57 -23.21
CA ASP A 114 6.06 12.71 -21.82
C ASP A 114 6.87 14.00 -21.67
N ILE A 115 6.15 15.09 -21.42
CA ILE A 115 6.75 16.40 -21.17
C ILE A 115 7.04 16.51 -19.67
N GLN A 116 8.33 16.47 -19.30
CA GLN A 116 8.79 16.52 -17.91
C GLN A 116 8.19 17.70 -17.10
N SER A 117 8.07 18.88 -17.72
CA SER A 117 7.48 20.06 -17.07
C SER A 117 6.00 19.90 -16.77
N MET A 118 5.25 19.23 -17.66
CA MET A 118 3.84 18.91 -17.43
C MET A 118 3.69 17.90 -16.29
N ARG A 119 4.55 16.87 -16.24
CA ARG A 119 4.54 15.89 -15.14
C ARG A 119 4.79 16.54 -13.79
N LEU A 120 5.82 17.39 -13.70
CA LEU A 120 6.12 18.14 -12.47
C LEU A 120 4.96 19.04 -12.05
N LEU A 121 4.30 19.70 -13.01
CA LEU A 121 3.12 20.54 -12.74
C LEU A 121 1.98 19.70 -12.13
N LEU A 122 1.69 18.53 -12.68
CA LEU A 122 0.66 17.62 -12.17
C LEU A 122 1.01 17.08 -10.78
N GLU A 123 2.27 16.76 -10.52
CA GLU A 123 2.75 16.30 -9.20
C GLU A 123 2.56 17.38 -8.14
N LEU A 124 2.97 18.63 -8.44
CA LEU A 124 2.79 19.77 -7.55
C LEU A 124 1.30 20.10 -7.32
N LEU A 125 0.49 20.00 -8.37
CA LEU A 125 -0.96 20.20 -8.27
C LEU A 125 -1.58 19.15 -7.35
N LEU A 126 -1.27 17.87 -7.55
CA LEU A 126 -1.78 16.77 -6.74
C LEU A 126 -1.34 16.91 -5.26
N PHE A 127 -0.06 17.20 -5.02
CA PHE A 127 0.46 17.48 -3.67
C PHE A 127 -0.32 18.61 -2.99
N THR A 128 -0.55 19.72 -3.71
CA THR A 128 -1.25 20.89 -3.18
C THR A 128 -2.69 20.56 -2.85
N VAL A 129 -3.40 19.85 -3.72
CA VAL A 129 -4.79 19.42 -3.49
C VAL A 129 -4.89 18.53 -2.25
N ILE A 130 -4.03 17.52 -2.13
CA ILE A 130 -4.00 16.62 -0.97
C ILE A 130 -3.71 17.41 0.30
N THR A 131 -2.76 18.34 0.25
CA THR A 131 -2.42 19.21 1.40
C THR A 131 -3.62 20.06 1.81
N LEU A 132 -4.29 20.72 0.87
CA LEU A 132 -5.48 21.53 1.15
C LEU A 132 -6.62 20.70 1.75
N VAL A 133 -6.83 19.47 1.28
CA VAL A 133 -7.80 18.54 1.86
C VAL A 133 -7.45 18.20 3.31
N ASN A 134 -6.17 17.92 3.60
CA ASN A 134 -5.71 17.61 4.95
C ASN A 134 -5.81 18.82 5.90
N LEU A 135 -5.55 20.04 5.40
CA LEU A 135 -5.69 21.28 6.18
C LEU A 135 -7.14 21.60 6.56
N ARG A 136 -8.13 21.12 5.79
CA ARG A 136 -9.57 21.22 6.13
C ARG A 136 -9.98 20.29 7.28
N GLY A 137 -9.06 19.46 7.79
CA GLY A 137 -9.24 18.66 8.98
C GLY A 137 -9.48 17.18 8.70
N ILE A 138 -9.21 16.37 9.73
CA ILE A 138 -9.14 14.91 9.64
C ILE A 138 -10.48 14.25 9.27
N ALA A 139 -11.61 14.86 9.64
CA ALA A 139 -12.94 14.34 9.29
C ALA A 139 -13.21 14.44 7.79
N THR A 140 -12.81 15.55 7.16
CA THR A 140 -12.96 15.76 5.71
C THR A 140 -12.05 14.83 4.93
N ALA A 141 -10.78 14.75 5.34
CA ALA A 141 -9.81 13.82 4.76
C ALA A 141 -10.29 12.37 4.88
N GLY A 142 -10.78 11.95 6.05
CA GLY A 142 -11.29 10.61 6.28
C GLY A 142 -12.53 10.27 5.44
N ARG A 143 -13.44 11.22 5.17
CA ARG A 143 -14.59 11.01 4.28
C ARG A 143 -14.16 10.81 2.82
N ILE A 144 -13.24 11.65 2.35
CA ILE A 144 -12.70 11.53 0.99
C ILE A 144 -11.98 10.19 0.83
N GLU A 145 -11.16 9.82 1.80
CA GLU A 145 -10.43 8.56 1.76
C GLU A 145 -11.38 7.36 1.80
N PHE A 146 -12.43 7.40 2.61
CA PHE A 146 -13.45 6.35 2.62
C PHE A 146 -14.09 6.18 1.24
N LEU A 147 -14.50 7.27 0.58
CA LEU A 147 -15.08 7.22 -0.77
C LEU A 147 -14.09 6.66 -1.79
N LEU A 148 -12.83 7.13 -1.77
CA LEU A 148 -11.78 6.62 -2.64
C LEU A 148 -11.52 5.13 -2.39
N THR A 149 -11.56 4.68 -1.15
CA THR A 149 -11.38 3.27 -0.77
C THR A 149 -12.48 2.42 -1.39
N VAL A 150 -13.74 2.83 -1.29
CA VAL A 150 -14.87 2.10 -1.87
C VAL A 150 -14.71 1.99 -3.39
N ILE A 151 -14.30 3.07 -4.06
CA ILE A 151 -14.05 3.06 -5.51
C ILE A 151 -12.90 2.10 -5.85
N LYS A 152 -11.76 2.20 -5.16
CA LYS A 152 -10.58 1.34 -5.37
C LYS A 152 -10.92 -0.14 -5.19
N ILE A 153 -11.61 -0.49 -4.10
CA ILE A 153 -12.04 -1.88 -3.85
C ILE A 153 -12.99 -2.35 -4.94
N SER A 154 -13.94 -1.51 -5.38
CA SER A 154 -14.89 -1.87 -6.44
C SER A 154 -14.17 -2.23 -7.74
N VAL A 155 -13.20 -1.42 -8.15
CA VAL A 155 -12.37 -1.68 -9.34
C VAL A 155 -11.51 -2.93 -9.14
N LEU A 156 -10.88 -3.08 -7.96
CA LEU A 156 -10.00 -4.19 -7.63
C LEU A 156 -10.74 -5.54 -7.59
N LEU A 157 -12.04 -5.54 -7.28
CA LEU A 157 -12.88 -6.74 -7.36
C LEU A 157 -13.43 -6.97 -8.77
N ALA A 158 -13.81 -5.90 -9.48
CA ALA A 158 -14.40 -6.01 -10.81
C ALA A 158 -13.43 -6.61 -11.84
N ILE A 159 -12.15 -6.21 -11.82
CA ILE A 159 -11.16 -6.67 -12.80
C ILE A 159 -10.89 -8.18 -12.69
N PRO A 160 -10.55 -8.77 -11.53
CA PRO A 160 -10.39 -10.21 -11.41
C PRO A 160 -11.65 -10.99 -11.72
N VAL A 161 -12.83 -10.50 -11.29
CA VAL A 161 -14.11 -11.16 -11.59
C VAL A 161 -14.36 -11.21 -13.10
N ALA A 162 -14.10 -10.11 -13.81
CA ALA A 162 -14.16 -10.08 -15.27
C ALA A 162 -13.12 -11.01 -15.92
N ALA A 163 -11.89 -11.01 -15.40
CA ALA A 163 -10.79 -11.83 -15.90
C ALA A 163 -11.06 -13.34 -15.76
N LEU A 164 -11.83 -13.77 -14.75
CA LEU A 164 -12.22 -15.18 -14.58
C LEU A 164 -13.02 -15.72 -15.78
N PHE A 165 -13.77 -14.89 -16.51
CA PHE A 165 -14.51 -15.31 -17.70
C PHE A 165 -13.61 -15.55 -18.93
N PHE A 166 -12.40 -15.00 -18.92
CA PHE A 166 -11.39 -15.15 -19.97
C PHE A 166 -10.17 -15.94 -19.49
N PHE A 167 -10.31 -16.65 -18.37
CA PHE A 167 -9.22 -17.35 -17.72
C PHE A 167 -8.77 -18.54 -18.56
N ASP A 168 -7.50 -18.54 -18.96
CA ASP A 168 -6.84 -19.70 -19.53
C ASP A 168 -5.70 -20.16 -18.61
N ARG A 169 -5.78 -21.42 -18.17
CA ARG A 169 -4.77 -22.05 -17.33
C ARG A 169 -3.41 -22.13 -18.01
N ASN A 170 -3.37 -22.17 -19.34
CA ASN A 170 -2.13 -22.22 -20.11
C ASN A 170 -1.31 -20.93 -20.01
N ASN A 171 -1.91 -19.82 -19.54
CA ASN A 171 -1.19 -18.57 -19.30
C ASN A 171 -0.41 -18.55 -17.97
N PHE A 172 -0.54 -19.58 -17.12
CA PHE A 172 0.25 -19.71 -15.88
C PHE A 172 1.63 -20.32 -16.15
N ILE A 173 2.39 -19.67 -17.04
CA ILE A 173 3.75 -20.08 -17.40
C ILE A 173 4.78 -19.29 -16.61
N ILE A 174 5.94 -19.92 -16.40
CA ILE A 174 7.12 -19.27 -15.83
C ILE A 174 7.90 -18.67 -17.00
N SER A 175 8.28 -17.40 -16.88
CA SER A 175 9.10 -16.74 -17.91
C SER A 175 10.44 -17.45 -18.07
N GLU A 176 10.93 -17.55 -19.31
CA GLU A 176 12.22 -18.16 -19.64
C GLU A 176 13.39 -17.53 -18.88
N GLU A 177 13.31 -16.23 -18.57
CA GLU A 177 14.30 -15.49 -17.77
C GLU A 177 14.55 -16.10 -16.38
N ILE A 178 13.52 -16.69 -15.77
CA ILE A 178 13.56 -17.21 -14.41
C ILE A 178 13.59 -18.75 -14.40
N SER A 179 13.44 -19.38 -15.57
CA SER A 179 13.42 -20.84 -15.73
C SER A 179 14.71 -21.55 -15.29
N SER A 180 15.84 -20.83 -15.27
CA SER A 180 17.14 -21.33 -14.83
C SER A 180 17.29 -21.40 -13.30
N LEU A 181 16.38 -20.80 -12.54
CA LEU A 181 16.43 -20.77 -11.08
C LEU A 181 15.79 -22.02 -10.46
N THR A 182 16.24 -22.38 -9.26
CA THR A 182 15.59 -23.44 -8.49
C THR A 182 14.23 -22.98 -7.98
N ALA A 183 13.30 -23.92 -7.75
CA ALA A 183 11.97 -23.60 -7.22
C ALA A 183 12.01 -22.78 -5.92
N SER A 184 13.00 -23.04 -5.05
CA SER A 184 13.20 -22.26 -3.82
C SER A 184 13.65 -20.82 -4.09
N GLN A 185 14.49 -20.58 -5.11
CA GLN A 185 14.90 -19.23 -5.51
C GLN A 185 13.75 -18.47 -6.17
N ILE A 186 12.93 -19.14 -6.99
CA ILE A 186 11.73 -18.55 -7.60
C ILE A 186 10.77 -18.12 -6.50
N LEU A 187 10.43 -19.02 -5.58
CA LEU A 187 9.57 -18.74 -4.43
C LEU A 187 10.12 -17.63 -3.53
N ALA A 188 11.42 -17.62 -3.26
CA ALA A 188 12.03 -16.56 -2.46
C ALA A 188 11.90 -15.20 -3.16
N ARG A 189 12.17 -15.14 -4.47
CA ARG A 189 12.07 -13.89 -5.24
C ARG A 189 10.63 -13.41 -5.38
N SER A 190 9.66 -14.29 -5.66
CA SER A 190 8.25 -13.89 -5.74
C SER A 190 7.70 -13.48 -4.37
N THR A 191 8.11 -14.14 -3.28
CA THR A 191 7.68 -13.77 -1.92
C THR A 191 8.23 -12.43 -1.49
N LEU A 192 9.43 -12.05 -1.93
CA LEU A 192 9.98 -10.71 -1.67
C LEU A 192 9.24 -9.59 -2.44
N LEU A 193 8.53 -9.94 -3.50
CA LEU A 193 7.72 -8.99 -4.27
C LEU A 193 6.29 -8.84 -3.72
N THR A 194 5.77 -9.84 -2.99
CA THR A 194 4.42 -9.85 -2.39
C THR A 194 4.43 -9.45 -0.93
#